data_AF-A0A7W0N3E7-F1
#
_entry.id   AF-A0A7W0N3E7-F1
#
_cell.length_a   1.000
_cell.length_b   1.000
_cell.length_c   1.000
_cell.angle_alpha   90.00
_cell.angle_beta   90.00
_cell.angle_gamma   90.00
#
_symmetry.space_group_name_H-M   'P 1'
#
loop_
_entity.id
_entity.type
_entity.pdbx_description
1 polymer ?
#
loop_
_entity_poly.entity_id
_entity_poly.type
_entity_poly.pdbx_seq_one_letter_code
_entity_poly.pdbx_strand_id
1 'polypeptide(L)' 'MSDTVKLDDDLQASQPDIGLALSRAGVTGVQKAVRIRRGDAETVMAATIDCTVDLAADQKGVHMSRFPELFEGAIDLL' A
#
# COMPACT_ATOMS: atom_id res chain seq x y z
N MET A 1 -32.14 -21.31 -0.20
CA MET A 1 -32.11 -19.84 -0.38
C MET A 1 -30.66 -19.41 -0.17
N SER A 2 -29.87 -19.39 -1.24
CA SER A 2 -28.53 -18.81 -1.19
C SER A 2 -28.69 -17.34 -1.56
N ASP A 3 -28.53 -16.46 -0.57
CA ASP A 3 -28.43 -15.03 -0.83
C ASP A 3 -27.07 -14.75 -1.44
N THR A 4 -27.04 -14.73 -2.77
CA THR A 4 -25.91 -14.21 -3.53
C THR A 4 -25.97 -12.68 -3.41
N VAL A 5 -25.21 -12.12 -2.48
CA VAL A 5 -25.04 -10.66 -2.38
C VAL A 5 -24.47 -10.17 -3.70
N LYS A 6 -25.24 -9.36 -4.44
CA LYS A 6 -24.75 -8.64 -5.61
C LYS A 6 -23.71 -7.62 -5.13
N LEU A 7 -22.43 -7.89 -5.44
CA LEU A 7 -21.30 -7.00 -5.22
C LEU A 7 -21.19 -5.94 -6.34
N ASP A 8 -22.31 -5.34 -6.74
CA ASP A 8 -22.29 -4.25 -7.73
C ASP A 8 -21.80 -2.92 -7.10
N ASP A 9 -21.81 -2.82 -5.76
CA ASP A 9 -21.32 -1.66 -5.02
C ASP A 9 -19.84 -1.82 -4.58
N ASP A 10 -19.07 -0.76 -4.74
CA ASP A 10 -17.70 -0.66 -4.22
C ASP A 10 -17.72 -0.69 -2.69
N LEU A 11 -17.47 -1.88 -2.13
CA LEU A 11 -17.45 -2.09 -0.69
C LEU A 11 -16.36 -1.26 0.00
N GLN A 12 -15.24 -0.94 -0.65
CA GLN A 12 -14.20 -0.11 -0.04
C GLN A 12 -14.62 1.37 0.05
N ALA A 13 -15.43 1.84 -0.89
CA ALA A 13 -15.95 3.21 -0.91
C ALA A 13 -17.18 3.42 -0.01
N SER A 14 -17.81 2.35 0.48
CA SER A 14 -18.96 2.42 1.38
C SER A 14 -18.56 2.73 2.84
N GLN A 15 -19.50 3.28 3.63
CA GLN A 15 -19.24 3.57 5.05
C GLN A 15 -19.04 2.30 5.89
N PRO A 16 -18.07 2.26 6.82
CA PRO A 16 -17.83 1.15 7.74
C PRO A 16 -18.97 0.99 8.76
N ASP A 17 -19.45 -0.24 8.93
CA ASP A 17 -20.45 -0.59 9.96
C ASP A 17 -19.87 -0.41 11.38
N ILE A 18 -18.55 -0.57 11.51
CA ILE A 18 -17.79 -0.33 12.73
C ILE A 18 -16.59 0.56 12.37
N GLY A 19 -16.60 1.80 12.85
CA GLY A 19 -15.54 2.75 12.57
C GLY A 19 -14.31 2.53 13.47
N LEU A 20 -13.26 1.92 12.92
CA LEU A 20 -11.98 1.72 13.60
C LEU A 20 -10.87 2.38 12.80
N ALA A 21 -10.12 3.28 13.45
CA ALA A 21 -8.91 3.82 12.87
C ALA A 21 -7.76 2.83 13.01
N LEU A 22 -6.95 2.68 11.96
CA LEU A 22 -5.74 1.88 12.00
C LEU A 22 -4.54 2.79 11.77
N SER A 23 -3.57 2.76 12.68
CA SER A 23 -2.33 3.53 12.51
C SER A 23 -1.42 2.98 11.39
N ARG A 24 -1.70 1.76 10.91
CA ARG A 24 -0.90 1.10 9.87
C ARG A 24 -1.77 0.19 9.02
N ALA A 25 -2.07 0.64 7.80
CA ALA A 25 -2.64 -0.19 6.73
C ALA A 25 -1.77 -0.08 5.47
N GLY A 26 -1.42 -1.20 4.87
CA GLY A 26 -0.57 -1.23 3.68
C GLY A 26 0.12 -2.56 3.47
N VAL A 27 1.33 -2.52 2.89
CA VAL A 27 2.11 -3.70 2.51
C VAL A 27 3.46 -3.73 3.24
N THR A 28 3.92 -4.93 3.56
CA THR A 28 5.17 -5.17 4.29
C THR A 28 5.98 -6.26 3.60
N GLY A 29 7.28 -6.27 3.82
CA GLY A 29 8.16 -7.32 3.30
C GLY A 29 8.40 -7.24 1.79
N VAL A 30 8.19 -6.06 1.17
CA VAL A 30 8.42 -5.89 -0.27
C VAL A 30 9.92 -5.92 -0.54
N GLN A 31 10.37 -6.92 -1.29
CA GLN A 31 11.78 -7.07 -1.65
C GLN A 31 12.08 -6.40 -2.99
N LYS A 32 13.07 -5.51 -3.00
CA LYS A 32 13.51 -4.78 -4.21
C LYS A 32 15.02 -4.64 -4.26
N ALA A 33 15.58 -4.68 -5.46
CA ALA A 33 16.93 -4.20 -5.70
C ALA A 33 16.89 -2.68 -5.82
N VAL A 34 17.55 -1.97 -4.92
CA VAL A 34 17.64 -0.51 -4.93
C VAL A 34 19.03 -0.08 -5.35
N ARG A 35 19.09 1.00 -6.11
CA ARG A 35 20.31 1.64 -6.56
C ARG A 35 20.52 2.90 -5.73
N ILE A 36 21.70 3.04 -5.14
CA ILE A 36 22.04 4.19 -4.30
C ILE A 36 23.25 4.88 -4.93
N ARG A 37 23.10 6.18 -5.20
CA ARG A 37 24.16 7.05 -5.72
C ARG A 37 24.72 7.94 -4.62
N ARG A 38 26.04 7.97 -4.47
CA ARG A 38 26.74 8.82 -3.50
C ARG A 38 27.95 9.48 -4.17
N GLY A 39 27.78 10.73 -4.59
CA GLY A 39 28.74 11.38 -5.49
C GLY A 39 28.80 10.63 -6.82
N ASP A 40 30.00 10.30 -7.27
CA ASP A 40 30.22 9.52 -8.51
C ASP A 40 30.11 8.00 -8.31
N ALA A 41 29.94 7.53 -7.07
CA ALA A 41 29.81 6.10 -6.78
C ALA A 41 28.34 5.66 -6.83
N GLU A 42 28.09 4.51 -7.46
CA GLU A 42 26.78 3.86 -7.53
C GLU A 42 26.88 2.42 -6.98
N THR A 43 25.90 2.01 -6.18
CA THR A 43 25.86 0.66 -5.61
C THR A 43 24.44 0.11 -5.64
N VAL A 44 24.30 -1.15 -6.03
CA VAL A 44 23.03 -1.87 -6.01
C VAL A 44 23.00 -2.79 -4.80
N MET A 45 21.89 -2.77 -4.05
CA MET A 45 21.69 -3.62 -2.89
C MET A 45 20.25 -4.12 -2.80
N ALA A 46 20.05 -5.27 -2.14
CA ALA A 46 18.71 -5.75 -1.83
C ALA A 46 18.16 -4.99 -0.61
N ALA A 47 16.91 -4.53 -0.71
CA ALA A 47 16.17 -3.86 0.35
C ALA A 47 14.84 -4.58 0.62
N THR A 48 14.42 -4.53 1.88
CA THR A 48 13.06 -4.90 2.31
C THR A 48 12.35 -3.64 2.73
N ILE A 49 11.16 -3.41 2.16
CA ILE A 49 10.43 -2.16 2.28
C ILE A 49 9.04 -2.44 2.85
N ASP A 50 8.68 -1.67 3.87
CA ASP A 50 7.34 -1.60 4.43
C ASP A 50 6.76 -0.23 4.11
N CYS A 51 5.54 -0.17 3.57
CA CYS A 51 4.81 1.08 3.38
C CYS A 51 3.40 0.93 3.89
N THR A 52 3.07 1.81 4.81
CA THR A 52 1.79 1.85 5.50
C THR A 52 1.34 3.28 5.63
N VAL A 53 0.03 3.48 5.67
CA VAL A 53 -0.60 4.77 5.96
C VAL A 53 -1.54 4.63 7.16
N ASP A 54 -1.89 5.75 7.77
CA ASP A 54 -3.01 5.81 8.70
C ASP A 54 -4.32 5.63 7.92
N LEU A 55 -5.18 4.74 8.40
CA LEU A 55 -6.55 4.56 7.90
C LEU A 55 -7.50 5.22 8.90
N ALA A 56 -8.26 6.20 8.44
CA ALA A 56 -9.25 6.87 9.27
C ALA A 56 -10.44 5.95 9.57
N ALA A 57 -11.11 6.16 10.71
CA ALA A 57 -12.21 5.32 11.17
C ALA A 57 -13.45 5.34 10.26
N ASP A 58 -13.57 6.32 9.37
CA ASP A 58 -14.64 6.46 8.38
C ASP A 58 -14.34 5.75 7.05
N GLN A 59 -13.18 5.10 6.92
CA GLN A 59 -12.75 4.39 5.72
C GLN A 59 -12.69 2.87 5.94
N LYS A 60 -13.16 2.09 4.96
CA LYS A 60 -13.13 0.62 5.02
C LYS A 60 -11.79 0.00 4.63
N GLY A 61 -10.94 0.73 3.92
CA GLY A 61 -9.64 0.20 3.49
C GLY A 61 -8.81 1.15 2.67
N VAL A 62 -7.63 0.67 2.28
CA VAL A 62 -6.69 1.36 1.39
C VAL A 62 -6.56 0.63 0.06
N HIS A 63 -6.18 1.36 -0.99
CA HIS A 63 -5.92 0.77 -2.30
C HIS A 63 -4.55 0.08 -2.32
N MET A 64 -4.55 -1.23 -2.05
CA MET A 64 -3.32 -2.03 -1.93
C MET A 64 -2.45 -2.00 -3.19
N SER A 65 -3.05 -1.95 -4.39
CA SER A 65 -2.31 -1.91 -5.67
C SER A 65 -1.47 -0.64 -5.84
N ARG A 66 -1.87 0.47 -5.21
CA ARG A 66 -1.16 1.74 -5.30
C ARG A 66 0.16 1.77 -4.53
N PHE A 67 0.36 0.87 -3.56
CA PHE A 67 1.61 0.81 -2.80
C PHE A 67 2.79 0.37 -3.69
N PRO A 68 2.73 -0.78 -4.41
CA PRO A 68 3.70 -1.15 -5.44
C PRO A 68 3.98 -0.04 -6.46
N GLU A 69 2.93 0.60 -7.00
CA GLU A 69 3.08 1.66 -8.00
C GLU A 69 3.88 2.86 -7.45
N LEU A 70 3.61 3.27 -6.21
CA LEU A 70 4.35 4.35 -5.55
C LEU A 70 5.80 3.97 -5.27
N PHE A 71 6.09 2.71 -4.92
CA PHE A 71 7.46 2.27 -4.70
C PHE A 71 8.30 2.33 -5.96
N GLU A 72 7.80 1.80 -7.08
CA GLU A 72 8.54 1.84 -8.34
C GLU A 72 8.83 3.30 -8.73
N GLY A 73 7.82 4.17 -8.65
CA GLY A 73 8.01 5.60 -8.92
C GLY A 73 9.02 6.29 -7.99
N ALA A 74 9.00 5.98 -6.69
CA ALA A 74 9.91 6.61 -5.73
C ALA A 74 11.34 6.07 -5.82
N ILE A 75 11.52 4.77 -6.13
CA ILE A 75 12.83 4.12 -6.23
C ILE A 75 13.52 4.50 -7.54
N ASP A 76 12.80 4.55 -8.66
CA ASP A 76 13.38 4.89 -9.97
C ASP A 76 13.85 6.34 -10.07
N LEU A 77 13.39 7.22 -9.18
CA LEU A 77 13.81 8.62 -9.09
C LEU A 77 15.10 8.84 -8.28
N LEU A 78 15.67 7.81 -7.65
CA LEU A 78 16.91 7.88 -6.86
C LEU A 78 18.17 7.62 -7.73
#